data_AF-A0A6J2YVI1-F1
#
_entry.id   AF-A0A6J2YVI1-F1
#
_cell.length_a   1.000
_cell.length_b   1.000
_cell.length_c   1.000
_cell.angle_alpha   90.00
_cell.angle_beta   90.00
_cell.angle_gamma   90.00
#
_symmetry.space_group_name_H-M   'P 1'
#
loop_
_entity.id
_entity.type
_entity.pdbx_description
1 polymer ?
#
loop_
_entity_poly.entity_id
_entity_poly.type
_entity_poly.pdbx_seq_one_letter_code
_entity_poly.pdbx_strand_id
1 'polypeptide(L)'
;MIRLTRLLNLGGRQFSTLAENASLPELDKLYKTLELEVRGNDPAVLKSFCKFATTAGNHFGLESKTWNLKKPVHERYTVLKSVHIYKKHRVQYEVRTYFAFVQYNLLTGSTADTLLEYVERNLPEGVALKATKVEIQELPEHIS
;
A
#
# COMPACT_ATOMS: atom_id res chain seq x y z
N MET A 1 65.67 -49.09 -18.96
CA MET A 1 65.05 -50.33 -18.43
C MET A 1 64.00 -49.90 -17.42
N ILE A 2 62.73 -50.20 -17.71
CA ILE A 2 61.58 -50.36 -16.79
C ILE A 2 61.01 -49.11 -16.08
N ARG A 3 59.73 -48.86 -16.40
CA ARG A 3 58.74 -47.99 -15.76
C ARG A 3 58.51 -48.36 -14.29
N LEU A 4 58.16 -47.38 -13.43
CA LEU A 4 57.05 -47.59 -12.49
C LEU A 4 56.40 -46.25 -12.08
N THR A 5 55.11 -46.17 -12.40
CA THR A 5 54.12 -45.14 -12.09
C THR A 5 53.82 -45.03 -10.59
N ARG A 6 53.66 -43.81 -10.08
CA ARG A 6 52.74 -43.54 -8.96
C ARG A 6 52.17 -42.12 -9.08
N LEU A 7 50.95 -42.04 -9.63
CA LEU A 7 50.11 -40.83 -9.58
C LEU A 7 49.59 -40.69 -8.14
N LEU A 8 50.09 -39.69 -7.42
CA LEU A 8 49.44 -39.20 -6.20
C LEU A 8 48.35 -38.21 -6.64
N ASN A 9 47.13 -38.72 -6.73
CA ASN A 9 45.93 -37.91 -6.90
C ASN A 9 45.63 -37.21 -5.56
N LEU A 10 46.25 -36.06 -5.34
CA LEU A 10 45.86 -35.13 -4.28
C LEU A 10 44.63 -34.38 -4.78
N GLY A 11 43.47 -34.77 -4.23
CA GLY A 11 42.17 -34.22 -4.56
C GLY A 11 42.20 -32.69 -4.54
N GLY A 12 42.17 -32.11 -5.74
CA GLY A 12 41.80 -30.73 -5.92
C GLY A 12 40.38 -30.56 -5.40
N ARG A 13 40.23 -29.93 -4.24
CA ARG A 13 39.00 -29.24 -3.89
C ARG A 13 38.75 -28.26 -5.02
N GLN A 14 37.86 -28.63 -5.94
CA GLN A 14 37.18 -27.64 -6.77
C GLN A 14 36.35 -26.83 -5.79
N PHE A 15 36.86 -25.66 -5.41
CA PHE A 15 36.01 -24.62 -4.88
C PHE A 15 35.03 -24.31 -6.01
N SER A 16 33.79 -24.76 -5.86
CA SER A 16 32.71 -24.27 -6.70
C SER A 16 32.67 -22.76 -6.49
N THR A 17 33.21 -22.01 -7.46
CA THR A 17 32.84 -20.61 -7.63
C THR A 17 31.37 -20.66 -8.02
N LEU A 18 30.48 -20.68 -7.02
CA LEU A 18 29.13 -20.20 -7.21
C LEU A 18 29.34 -18.78 -7.71
N ALA A 19 29.15 -18.59 -9.01
CA ALA A 19 29.03 -17.27 -9.58
C ALA A 19 27.86 -16.63 -8.82
N GLU A 20 28.17 -15.77 -7.86
CA GLU A 20 27.26 -14.73 -7.45
C GLU A 20 26.95 -13.98 -8.74
N ASN A 21 25.81 -14.31 -9.34
CA ASN A 21 25.13 -13.39 -10.24
C ASN A 21 24.81 -12.18 -9.37
N ALA A 22 25.79 -11.29 -9.19
CA ALA A 22 25.59 -9.98 -8.64
C ALA A 22 24.76 -9.22 -9.65
N SER A 23 23.45 -9.47 -9.64
CA SER A 23 22.48 -8.53 -10.19
C SER A 23 22.84 -7.17 -9.61
N LEU A 24 23.06 -6.18 -10.48
CA LEU A 24 23.21 -4.80 -10.05
C LEU A 24 22.10 -4.49 -9.04
N PRO A 25 22.40 -3.81 -7.92
CA PRO A 25 21.37 -3.48 -6.94
C PRO A 25 20.25 -2.73 -7.66
N GLU A 26 19.05 -3.31 -7.66
CA GLU A 26 17.87 -2.65 -8.20
C GLU A 26 17.67 -1.34 -7.44
N LEU A 27 17.65 -0.22 -8.17
CA LEU A 27 17.47 1.10 -7.57
C LEU A 27 16.07 1.17 -6.96
N ASP A 28 15.97 1.75 -5.75
CA ASP A 28 14.69 1.90 -5.08
C ASP A 28 13.77 2.85 -5.86
N LYS A 29 12.48 2.54 -5.87
CA LYS A 29 11.47 3.37 -6.53
C LYS A 29 11.29 4.64 -5.73
N LEU A 30 11.09 5.76 -6.42
CA LEU A 30 10.82 7.04 -5.77
C LEU A 30 9.37 7.44 -5.99
N TYR A 31 8.71 7.83 -4.91
CA TYR A 31 7.35 8.33 -4.94
C TYR A 31 7.32 9.81 -4.59
N LYS A 32 6.76 10.61 -5.48
CA LYS A 32 6.51 12.03 -5.24
C LYS A 32 5.49 12.19 -4.13
N THR A 33 4.41 11.43 -4.25
CA THR A 33 3.25 11.51 -3.38
C THR A 33 2.65 10.12 -3.17
N LEU A 34 2.27 9.82 -1.93
CA LEU A 34 1.44 8.68 -1.58
C LEU A 34 0.13 9.21 -0.98
N GLU A 35 -0.98 8.98 -1.66
CA GLU A 35 -2.31 9.41 -1.24
C GLU A 35 -3.10 8.21 -0.71
N LEU A 36 -3.48 8.28 0.56
CA LEU A 36 -4.39 7.34 1.20
C LEU A 36 -5.79 7.93 1.22
N GLU A 37 -6.69 7.33 0.45
CA GLU A 37 -8.11 7.60 0.52
C GLU A 37 -8.77 6.57 1.46
N VAL A 38 -9.29 7.06 2.57
CA VAL A 38 -9.95 6.26 3.61
C VAL A 38 -11.45 6.51 3.54
N ARG A 39 -12.23 5.44 3.40
CA ARG A 39 -13.69 5.47 3.31
C ARG A 39 -14.30 4.69 4.44
N GLY A 40 -15.39 5.18 5.02
CA GLY A 40 -16.07 4.45 6.08
C GLY A 40 -17.42 5.06 6.44
N ASN A 41 -18.19 4.34 7.24
CA ASN A 41 -19.54 4.74 7.62
C ASN A 41 -19.55 5.62 8.88
N ASP A 42 -18.58 5.44 9.78
CA ASP A 42 -18.47 6.21 11.01
C ASP A 42 -17.38 7.30 10.89
N PRO A 43 -17.74 8.60 10.95
CA PRO A 43 -16.76 9.68 10.90
C PRO A 43 -15.81 9.72 12.11
N ALA A 44 -16.22 9.22 13.27
CA ALA A 44 -15.36 9.19 14.46
C ALA A 44 -14.18 8.23 14.27
N VAL A 45 -14.47 7.03 13.73
CA VAL A 45 -13.46 6.01 13.40
C VAL A 45 -12.48 6.55 12.35
N LEU A 46 -12.98 7.18 11.28
CA LEU A 46 -12.12 7.81 10.27
C LEU A 46 -11.21 8.88 10.87
N LYS A 47 -11.75 9.74 11.75
CA LYS A 47 -10.95 10.77 12.42
C LYS A 47 -9.83 10.17 13.28
N SER A 48 -10.12 9.12 14.05
CA SER A 48 -9.09 8.42 14.83
C SER A 48 -8.05 7.75 13.94
N PHE A 49 -8.47 7.14 12.84
CA PHE A 49 -7.56 6.45 11.92
C PHE A 49 -6.66 7.42 11.17
N CYS A 50 -7.19 8.57 10.72
CA CYS A 50 -6.37 9.62 10.14
C CYS A 50 -5.33 10.12 11.15
N LYS A 51 -5.70 10.34 12.41
CA LYS A 51 -4.74 10.73 13.46
C LYS A 51 -3.65 9.68 13.66
N PHE A 52 -4.01 8.40 13.66
CA PHE A 52 -3.06 7.30 13.71
C PHE A 52 -2.08 7.34 12.53
N ALA A 53 -2.59 7.45 11.29
CA ALA A 53 -1.78 7.50 10.08
C ALA A 53 -0.83 8.71 10.09
N THR A 54 -1.33 9.91 10.38
CA THR A 54 -0.50 11.13 10.54
C THR A 54 0.60 10.92 11.58
N THR A 55 0.27 10.30 12.73
CA THR A 55 1.25 10.07 13.80
C THR A 55 2.33 9.08 13.35
N ALA A 56 1.95 7.98 12.68
CA ALA A 56 2.89 7.03 12.12
C ALA A 56 3.84 7.71 11.12
N GLY A 57 3.30 8.48 10.16
CA GLY A 57 4.12 9.23 9.19
C GLY A 57 5.11 10.20 9.85
N ASN A 58 4.69 10.89 10.92
CA ASN A 58 5.57 11.77 11.68
C ASN A 58 6.73 11.01 12.33
N HIS A 59 6.51 9.78 12.82
CA HIS A 59 7.57 8.94 13.37
C HIS A 59 8.54 8.41 12.31
N PHE A 60 8.07 8.20 11.08
CA PHE A 60 8.93 7.92 9.92
C PHE A 60 9.67 9.17 9.40
N GLY A 61 9.41 10.35 9.96
CA GLY A 61 10.03 11.61 9.52
C GLY A 61 9.43 12.17 8.23
N LEU A 62 8.21 11.74 7.85
CA LEU A 62 7.53 12.19 6.63
C LEU A 62 6.60 13.38 6.93
N GLU A 63 6.53 14.34 6.00
CA GLU A 63 5.52 15.39 6.05
C GLU A 63 4.16 14.81 5.64
N SER A 64 3.16 14.93 6.52
CA SER A 64 1.81 14.44 6.29
C SER A 64 0.79 15.58 6.16
N LYS A 65 -0.10 15.49 5.18
CA LYS A 65 -1.24 16.39 4.98
C LYS A 65 -2.53 15.59 5.10
N THR A 66 -3.54 16.17 5.75
CA THR A 66 -4.82 15.48 5.97
C THR A 66 -5.98 16.43 5.69
N TRP A 67 -6.98 15.94 4.98
CA TRP A 67 -8.22 16.67 4.72
C TRP A 67 -9.40 15.71 4.56
N ASN A 68 -10.60 16.22 4.83
CA ASN A 68 -11.82 15.44 4.77
C ASN A 68 -12.81 16.10 3.81
N LEU A 69 -13.66 15.27 3.20
CA LEU A 69 -14.77 15.81 2.43
C LEU A 69 -15.81 16.41 3.38
N LYS A 70 -16.29 17.64 3.07
CA LYS A 70 -17.21 18.38 3.96
C LYS A 70 -18.54 17.66 4.19
N LYS A 71 -19.03 16.91 3.21
CA LYS A 71 -20.29 16.17 3.27
C LYS A 71 -20.06 14.71 2.88
N PRO A 72 -20.71 13.75 3.56
CA PRO A 72 -20.66 12.37 3.12
C PRO A 72 -21.43 12.18 1.81
N VAL A 73 -21.09 11.12 1.09
CA VAL A 73 -21.88 10.63 -0.03
C VAL A 73 -23.06 9.84 0.53
N HIS A 74 -24.28 10.16 0.07
CA HIS A 74 -25.52 9.56 0.55
C HIS A 74 -26.10 8.68 -0.55
N GLU A 75 -26.26 7.39 -0.26
CA GLU A 75 -26.95 6.45 -1.13
C GLU A 75 -28.28 6.07 -0.49
N ARG A 76 -29.39 6.34 -1.17
CA ARG A 76 -30.74 6.17 -0.63
C ARG A 76 -31.51 5.15 -1.43
N TYR A 77 -32.05 4.14 -0.75
CA TYR A 77 -32.87 3.10 -1.34
C TYR A 77 -34.25 3.13 -0.71
N THR A 78 -35.29 3.16 -1.53
CA THR A 78 -36.67 3.11 -1.04
C THR A 78 -37.29 1.77 -1.42
N VAL A 79 -37.60 0.97 -0.41
CA VAL A 79 -38.16 -0.38 -0.57
C VAL A 79 -39.58 -0.40 -0.03
N LEU A 80 -40.40 -1.35 -0.49
CA LEU A 80 -41.70 -1.61 0.11
C LEU A 80 -41.53 -2.06 1.56
N LYS A 81 -42.40 -1.57 2.45
CA LYS A 81 -42.40 -1.99 3.86
C LYS A 81 -42.90 -3.43 4.02
N SER A 82 -43.90 -3.81 3.22
CA SER A 82 -44.43 -5.17 3.16
C SER A 82 -43.68 -5.97 2.10
N VAL A 83 -43.54 -7.27 2.36
CA VAL A 83 -43.02 -8.24 1.39
C VAL A 83 -43.93 -8.34 0.15
N HIS A 84 -45.25 -8.17 0.30
CA HIS A 84 -46.22 -8.36 -0.79
C HIS A 84 -47.29 -7.25 -0.88
N ILE A 85 -47.68 -6.91 -2.12
CA ILE A 85 -48.79 -6.04 -2.62
C ILE A 85 -48.84 -4.57 -2.13
N TYR A 86 -48.47 -4.25 -0.90
CA TYR A 86 -48.72 -2.93 -0.32
C TYR A 86 -47.74 -1.84 -0.79
N LYS A 87 -48.01 -1.25 -1.97
CA LYS A 87 -47.16 -0.23 -2.63
C LYS A 87 -47.08 1.12 -1.90
N LYS A 88 -48.13 1.51 -1.17
CA LYS A 88 -48.25 2.82 -0.50
C LYS A 88 -47.29 2.97 0.69
N HIS A 89 -46.99 1.88 1.39
CA HIS A 89 -46.10 1.90 2.56
C HIS A 89 -44.68 1.56 2.14
N ARG A 90 -43.75 2.51 2.33
CA ARG A 90 -42.35 2.39 1.93
C ARG A 90 -41.42 2.69 3.10
N VAL A 91 -40.23 2.10 3.09
CA VAL A 91 -39.14 2.38 4.03
C VAL A 91 -37.97 2.93 3.22
N GLN A 92 -37.34 3.97 3.74
CA GLN A 92 -36.14 4.55 3.16
C GLN A 92 -34.93 4.08 3.95
N TYR A 93 -34.01 3.43 3.27
CA TYR A 93 -32.69 3.09 3.78
C TYR A 93 -31.68 4.11 3.23
N GLU A 94 -30.69 4.44 4.04
CA GLU A 94 -29.62 5.35 3.67
C GLU A 94 -28.27 4.77 4.10
N VAL A 95 -27.32 4.73 3.17
CA VAL A 95 -25.92 4.44 3.45
C VAL A 95 -25.15 5.75 3.31
N ARG A 96 -24.37 6.07 4.35
CA ARG A 96 -23.49 7.26 4.36
C ARG A 96 -22.05 6.81 4.26
N THR A 97 -21.36 7.30 3.26
CA THR A 97 -19.93 7.07 3.09
C THR A 97 -19.19 8.37 3.32
N TYR A 98 -18.38 8.39 4.37
CA TYR A 98 -17.48 9.50 4.69
C TYR A 98 -16.11 9.24 4.07
N PHE A 99 -15.44 10.32 3.68
CA PHE A 99 -14.14 10.27 3.02
C PHE A 99 -13.14 11.12 3.80
N ALA A 100 -11.99 10.53 4.06
CA ALA A 100 -10.84 11.19 4.66
C ALA A 100 -9.59 10.85 3.84
N PHE A 101 -8.70 11.81 3.72
CA PHE A 101 -7.51 11.71 2.89
C PHE A 101 -6.28 11.98 3.74
N VAL A 102 -5.26 11.15 3.59
CA VAL A 102 -3.93 11.36 4.18
C VAL A 102 -2.91 11.28 3.06
N GLN A 103 -2.07 12.30 2.93
CA GLN A 103 -1.05 12.40 1.90
C GLN A 103 0.32 12.48 2.54
N TYR A 104 1.24 11.66 2.06
CA TYR A 104 2.66 11.76 2.36
C TYR A 104 3.42 12.21 1.11
N ASN A 105 4.43 13.04 1.30
CA ASN A 105 5.27 13.54 0.20
C ASN A 105 6.69 13.00 0.35
N LEU A 106 7.38 12.83 -0.77
CA LEU A 106 8.82 12.51 -0.85
C LEU A 106 9.20 11.24 -0.07
N LEU A 107 8.90 10.09 -0.65
CA LEU A 107 9.12 8.78 -0.02
C LEU A 107 9.78 7.79 -1.00
N THR A 108 10.60 6.90 -0.45
CA THR A 108 11.20 5.77 -1.18
C THR A 108 10.26 4.57 -1.21
N GLY A 109 10.48 3.61 -2.10
CA GLY A 109 9.65 2.43 -2.26
C GLY A 109 9.64 1.55 -1.02
N SER A 110 10.83 1.26 -0.49
CA SER A 110 11.00 0.52 0.77
C SER A 110 10.26 1.16 1.95
N THR A 111 10.34 2.48 2.09
CA THR A 111 9.65 3.23 3.15
C THR A 111 8.13 3.21 2.95
N ALA A 112 7.67 3.37 1.70
CA ALA A 112 6.27 3.33 1.34
C ALA A 112 5.64 1.99 1.69
N ASP A 113 6.32 0.90 1.37
CA ASP A 113 5.82 -0.46 1.57
C ASP A 113 5.78 -0.81 3.06
N THR A 114 6.81 -0.43 3.83
CA THR A 114 6.82 -0.60 5.29
C THR A 114 5.71 0.20 5.97
N LEU A 115 5.49 1.45 5.53
CA LEU A 115 4.42 2.29 6.06
C LEU A 115 3.05 1.73 5.72
N LEU A 116 2.83 1.31 4.46
CA LEU A 116 1.58 0.71 4.01
C LEU A 116 1.29 -0.58 4.76
N GLU A 117 2.28 -1.44 4.96
CA GLU A 117 2.13 -2.66 5.76
C GLU A 117 1.62 -2.34 7.18
N TYR A 118 2.22 -1.34 7.83
CA TYR A 118 1.80 -0.93 9.17
C TYR A 118 0.38 -0.34 9.19
N VAL A 119 0.01 0.45 8.18
CA VAL A 119 -1.32 1.05 8.07
C VAL A 119 -2.39 0.00 7.77
N GLU A 120 -2.13 -0.91 6.82
CA GLU A 120 -3.06 -1.95 6.39
C GLU A 120 -3.32 -2.98 7.51
N ARG A 121 -2.29 -3.35 8.27
CA ARG A 121 -2.45 -4.26 9.43
C ARG A 121 -3.34 -3.72 10.53
N ASN A 122 -3.43 -2.39 10.65
CA ASN A 122 -4.22 -1.72 11.67
C ASN A 122 -5.51 -1.11 11.10
N LEU A 123 -5.94 -1.55 9.90
CA LEU A 123 -7.16 -1.02 9.27
C LEU A 123 -8.41 -1.47 10.06
N PRO A 124 -9.26 -0.54 10.53
CA PRO A 124 -10.46 -0.88 11.30
C PRO A 124 -11.53 -1.58 10.45
N GLU A 125 -12.42 -2.30 11.11
CA GLU A 125 -13.58 -2.91 10.46
C GLU A 125 -14.51 -1.86 9.85
N GLY A 126 -15.08 -2.17 8.68
CA GLY A 126 -15.98 -1.25 7.98
C GLY A 126 -15.29 -0.01 7.39
N VAL A 127 -13.96 0.00 7.35
CA VAL A 127 -13.15 1.03 6.68
C VAL A 127 -12.47 0.43 5.46
N ALA A 128 -12.61 1.10 4.31
CA ALA A 128 -11.90 0.76 3.09
C ALA A 128 -10.74 1.74 2.86
N LEU A 129 -9.59 1.21 2.46
CA LEU A 129 -8.40 1.98 2.12
C LEU A 129 -8.11 1.86 0.62
N LYS A 130 -7.85 2.98 -0.04
CA LYS A 130 -7.30 3.03 -1.38
C LYS A 130 -6.00 3.82 -1.35
N ALA A 131 -4.89 3.16 -1.66
CA ALA A 131 -3.58 3.79 -1.78
C ALA A 131 -3.28 4.13 -3.24
N THR A 132 -3.00 5.40 -3.52
CA THR A 132 -2.56 5.89 -4.83
C THR A 132 -1.10 6.29 -4.73
N LYS A 133 -0.22 5.59 -5.46
CA LYS A 133 1.23 5.85 -5.49
C LYS A 133 1.56 6.66 -6.75
N VAL A 134 2.20 7.82 -6.59
CA VAL A 134 2.67 8.66 -7.70
C VAL A 134 4.18 8.50 -7.82
N GLU A 135 4.61 7.68 -8.78
CA GLU A 135 6.02 7.37 -9.02
C GLU A 135 6.74 8.51 -9.76
N ILE A 136 8.01 8.72 -9.43
CA ILE A 136 8.93 9.58 -10.16
C ILE A 136 9.74 8.67 -11.08
N GLN A 137 9.63 8.92 -12.38
CA GLN A 137 10.39 8.22 -13.40
C GLN A 137 11.19 9.22 -14.22
N GLU A 138 12.35 8.78 -14.69
CA GLU A 138 13.14 9.53 -15.66
C GLU A 138 12.47 9.52 -17.03
N LEU A 139 12.87 10.45 -17.89
CA LEU A 139 12.41 10.42 -19.28
C LEU A 139 12.94 9.14 -19.93
N PRO A 140 12.09 8.43 -20.70
CA PRO A 140 12.53 7.19 -21.31
C PRO A 140 13.52 7.49 -22.44
N GLU A 141 14.47 6.57 -22.64
CA GLU A 141 15.64 6.74 -23.53
C GLU A 141 15.30 7.18 -24.96
N HIS A 142 14.09 6.87 -25.43
CA HIS A 142 13.64 7.17 -26.79
C HIS A 142 13.07 8.58 -26.97
N ILE A 143 12.88 9.34 -25.88
CA ILE A 143 12.34 10.71 -25.89
C ILE A 143 13.38 11.73 -25.39
N SER A 144 14.37 11.28 -24.62
CA SER A 144 15.47 12.08 -24.08
C SER A 144 16.45 12.63 -25.11
#